data_AF-A0A3B0YWG8-F1
#
_entry.id   AF-A0A3B0YWG8-F1
#
_cell.length_a   1.000
_cell.length_b   1.000
_cell.length_c   1.000
_cell.angle_alpha   90.00
_cell.angle_beta   90.00
_cell.angle_gamma   90.00
#
_symmetry.space_group_name_H-M   'P 1'
#
loop_
_entity.id
_entity.type
_entity.pdbx_description
1 polymer ?
#
loop_
_entity_poly.entity_id
_entity_poly.type
_entity_poly.pdbx_seq_one_letter_code
_entity_poly.pdbx_strand_id
1 'polypeptide(L)' 'MIVTTIDPVTGRRLQDLEQHPFIVEGGGVAQTKIYFESEATKRAYLDAQPDDPSRYSHHDTEFHS' A
#
# COMPACT_ATOMS: atom_id res chain seq x y z
N MET A 1 -6.27 11.69 -9.10
CA MET A 1 -5.30 11.40 -8.04
C MET A 1 -5.83 11.90 -6.72
N ILE A 2 -5.95 11.01 -5.72
CA ILE A 2 -6.32 11.33 -4.35
C ILE A 2 -5.04 11.45 -3.54
N VAL A 3 -4.96 12.41 -2.61
CA VAL A 3 -3.79 12.60 -1.74
C VAL A 3 -4.21 12.44 -0.30
N THR A 4 -3.50 11.58 0.43
CA THR A 4 -3.77 11.27 1.83
C THR A 4 -2.64 11.81 2.69
N THR A 5 -3.00 12.66 3.66
CA THR A 5 -2.05 13.31 4.58
C THR A 5 -2.12 12.74 5.99
N ILE A 6 -2.83 11.63 6.16
CA ILE A 6 -2.93 10.90 7.42
C ILE A 6 -2.17 9.59 7.21
N ASP A 7 -1.14 9.37 8.03
CA ASP A 7 -0.40 8.12 8.02
C ASP A 7 -1.36 6.98 8.43
N PRO A 8 -1.57 5.96 7.58
CA PRO A 8 -2.58 4.94 7.81
C PRO A 8 -2.22 3.97 8.94
N VAL A 9 -0.95 3.93 9.36
CA VAL A 9 -0.47 3.03 10.42
C VAL A 9 -0.64 3.67 11.79
N THR A 10 -0.35 4.97 11.90
CA THR A 10 -0.36 5.70 13.17
C THR A 10 -1.60 6.57 13.37
N GLY A 11 -2.36 6.85 12.30
CA GLY A 11 -3.50 7.77 12.30
C GLY A 11 -3.12 9.24 12.45
N ARG A 12 -1.82 9.57 12.38
CA ARG A 12 -1.34 10.94 12.58
C ARG A 12 -1.42 11.73 11.28
N ARG A 13 -1.87 12.97 11.40
CA ARG A 13 -1.82 13.93 10.30
C ARG A 13 -0.39 14.44 10.14
N LEU A 14 0.13 14.35 8.92
CA LEU A 14 1.45 14.81 8.55
C LEU A 14 1.43 16.30 8.25
N GLN A 15 2.51 16.97 8.65
CA GLN A 15 2.85 18.34 8.27
C GLN A 15 4.05 18.25 7.32
N ASP A 16 4.27 19.24 6.45
CA ASP A 16 5.47 19.30 5.59
C ASP A 16 5.73 18.03 4.74
N LEU A 17 4.74 17.65 3.93
CA LEU A 17 4.71 16.40 3.14
C LEU A 17 5.93 16.16 2.25
N GLU A 18 6.66 17.20 1.86
CA GLU A 18 7.84 17.11 0.97
C GLU A 18 8.99 16.31 1.60
N GLN A 19 9.05 16.23 2.94
CA GLN A 19 10.07 15.46 3.66
C GLN A 19 9.62 14.04 4.03
N HIS A 20 8.35 13.72 3.78
CA HIS A 20 7.76 12.46 4.19
C HIS A 20 7.79 11.41 3.06
N PRO A 21 8.14 10.16 3.38
CA PRO A 21 8.05 9.08 2.40
C PRO A 21 6.60 8.86 1.95
N PHE A 22 6.43 8.45 0.69
CA PHE A 22 5.11 8.18 0.13
C PHE A 22 5.13 6.96 -0.79
N ILE A 23 3.94 6.45 -1.07
CA ILE A 23 3.68 5.51 -2.17
C ILE A 23 2.54 6.04 -3.05
N VAL A 24 2.42 5.46 -4.23
CA VAL A 24 1.29 5.69 -5.14
C VAL A 24 0.68 4.33 -5.45
N GLU A 25 -0.60 4.16 -5.11
CA GLU A 25 -1.35 2.92 -5.33
C GLU A 25 -2.54 3.16 -6.26
N GLY A 26 -3.06 2.08 -6.85
CA GLY A 26 -4.15 2.13 -7.82
C GLY A 26 -3.73 2.60 -9.22
N GLY A 27 -4.72 2.77 -10.10
CA GLY A 27 -4.49 3.15 -11.50
C GLY A 27 -5.51 4.16 -12.02
N GLY A 28 -5.08 4.98 -12.99
CA GLY A 28 -5.93 5.97 -13.66
C GLY A 28 -6.56 6.98 -12.71
N VAL A 29 -7.89 7.14 -12.78
CA VAL A 29 -8.65 8.11 -11.98
C VAL A 29 -8.64 7.79 -10.48
N ALA A 30 -8.48 6.52 -10.11
CA ALA A 30 -8.47 6.03 -8.73
C ALA A 30 -7.05 5.98 -8.11
N GLN A 31 -6.05 6.54 -8.79
CA GLN A 31 -4.70 6.63 -8.25
C GLN A 31 -4.68 7.42 -6.94
N THR A 32 -4.05 6.86 -5.90
CA THR A 32 -3.97 7.45 -4.56
C THR A 32 -2.52 7.56 -4.13
N LYS A 33 -2.11 8.76 -3.70
CA LYS A 33 -0.81 9.04 -3.11
C LYS A 33 -0.95 9.05 -1.59
N ILE A 34 -0.21 8.18 -0.92
CA ILE A 34 -0.28 7.98 0.53
C ILE A 34 1.06 8.39 1.13
N TYR A 35 1.05 9.38 2.03
CA TYR A 35 2.24 9.82 2.76
C TYR A 35 2.32 9.11 4.12
N PHE A 36 3.55 8.91 4.59
CA PHE A 36 3.85 8.22 5.85
C PHE A 36 4.72 9.08 6.77
N GLU A 37 4.54 8.93 8.07
CA GLU A 37 5.35 9.62 9.09
C GLU A 37 6.83 9.26 8.93
N SER A 38 7.13 7.99 8.62
CA SER A 38 8.49 7.49 8.48
C SER A 38 8.58 6.29 7.53
N GLU A 39 9.80 5.91 7.13
CA GLU A 39 10.03 4.69 6.35
C GLU A 39 9.60 3.43 7.11
N ALA A 40 9.64 3.46 8.45
CA ALA A 40 9.18 2.37 9.28
C ALA A 40 7.66 2.15 9.15
N THR A 41 6.86 3.22 9.20
CA THR A 41 5.40 3.11 9.05
C THR A 41 5.00 2.76 7.63
N LYS A 42 5.71 3.28 6.62
CA LYS A 42 5.56 2.84 5.23
C LYS A 42 5.82 1.33 5.06
N ARG A 43 6.89 0.81 5.65
CA ARG A 43 7.20 -0.63 5.55
C ARG A 43 6.15 -1.48 6.26
N ALA A 44 5.71 -1.07 7.45
CA ALA A 44 4.63 -1.75 8.16
C ALA A 44 3.32 -1.78 7.36
N TYR A 45 2.98 -0.69 6.67
CA TYR A 45 1.82 -0.65 5.77
C TYR A 45 1.94 -1.67 4.64
N LEU A 46 3.08 -1.71 3.94
CA LEU A 46 3.32 -2.63 2.82
C LEU A 46 3.37 -4.10 3.26
N ASP A 47 3.89 -4.38 4.45
CA ASP A 47 3.96 -5.74 5.02
C ASP A 47 2.59 -6.25 5.48
N ALA A 48 1.72 -5.34 5.94
CA ALA A 48 0.37 -5.66 6.35
C ALA A 48 -0.61 -5.86 5.17
N GLN A 49 -0.22 -5.49 3.95
CA GLN A 49 -1.05 -5.77 2.78
C GLN A 49 -1.13 -7.29 2.58
N PRO A 50 -2.34 -7.86 2.48
CA PRO A 50 -2.47 -9.29 2.21
C PRO A 50 -1.71 -9.61 0.92
N ASP A 51 -0.91 -10.68 0.97
CA ASP A 51 -0.14 -11.17 -0.17
C ASP A 51 -1.06 -11.23 -1.39
N ASP A 52 -0.65 -10.51 -2.45
CA ASP A 52 -1.47 -10.29 -3.63
C ASP A 52 -2.13 -11.62 -4.08
N PRO A 53 -3.47 -11.69 -4.29
CA PRO A 53 -4.12 -12.94 -4.66
C PRO A 53 -3.59 -13.57 -5.96
N SER A 54 -2.87 -12.81 -6.80
CA SER A 54 -2.15 -13.36 -7.97
C SER A 54 -0.91 -14.20 -7.61
N ARG A 55 -0.33 -14.03 -6.40
CA ARG A 55 0.74 -14.90 -5.88
C ARG A 55 0.26 -16.31 -5.53
N TYR A 56 -1.04 -16.52 -5.41
CA TYR A 56 -1.66 -17.84 -5.23
C TYR A 56 -2.13 -18.48 -6.57
N SER A 57 -1.90 -17.85 -7.73
CA SER A 57 -2.32 -18.37 -9.04
C SER A 57 -1.29 -19.28 -9.73
N HIS A 58 -0.54 -20.09 -8.98
CA HIS A 58 0.20 -21.22 -9.54
C HIS A 58 0.33 -22.34 -8.51
N HIS A 59 -0.62 -23.27 -8.52
CA HIS A 59 -0.33 -24.70 -8.40
C HIS A 59 -1.58 -25.47 -8.84
N ASP A 60 -1.61 -25.77 -10.13
CA ASP A 60 -1.90 -27.10 -10.67
C ASP A 60 -2.59 -28.07 -9.70
N THR A 61 -3.88 -28.33 -9.92
CA THR A 61 -4.50 -29.58 -9.46
C THR A 61 -5.13 -30.21 -10.68
N GLU A 62 -4.34 -31.02 -11.38
CA GLU A 62 -4.82 -32.03 -12.30
C GLU A 62 -5.92 -32.85 -11.60
N PHE A 63 -7.17 -32.67 -12.03
CA PHE A 63 -8.25 -33.60 -11.71
C PHE A 63 -8.00 -34.89 -12.47
N HIS A 64 -7.26 -35.83 -11.86
CA HIS A 64 -7.29 -37.22 -12.31
C HIS A 64 -8.72 -37.74 -12.08
N SER A 65 -9.39 -38.04 -13.20
CA SER A 65 -10.71 -38.68 -13.26
C SER A 65 -10.65 -40.16 -12.91
#